data_AF-A0A351I426-F1
#
_entry.id   AF-A0A351I426-F1
#
_cell.length_a   1.000
_cell.length_b   1.000
_cell.length_c   1.000
_cell.angle_alpha   90.00
_cell.angle_beta   90.00
_cell.angle_gamma   90.00
#
_symmetry.space_group_name_H-M   'P 1'
#
loop_
_entity.id
_entity.type
_entity.pdbx_description
1 polymer ?
#
loop_
_entity_poly.entity_id
_entity_poly.type
_entity_poly.pdbx_seq_one_letter_code
_entity_poly.pdbx_strand_id
1 'polypeptide(L)'
;MVTAVFDRARRVPGSRERAGDLLFRLTISGVAGIILLAAGALAWQLARESASTWKSFGLAFLWTSTWDPVSDVFGVLPFLYGTAVSSLLALLIAVPLGVGAAIFLTELAPKRLADILMFAIELLAAVPSVILGLMGIFILVPGMRALGAPYGVGMLTAGLILAFMVLPYITTITREVLLTVPRPLKEAMYALGATRWEVVRGVSLPFARSGIVGAVFLALGRALGETMAVTFVIG
;
A
#
# COMPACT_ATOMS: atom_id res chain seq x y z
N MET A 1 -26.91 35.38 -36.80
CA MET A 1 -25.61 34.81 -37.21
C MET A 1 -24.86 34.08 -36.08
N VAL A 2 -25.49 33.77 -34.92
CA VAL A 2 -24.83 33.07 -33.79
C VAL A 2 -25.39 31.65 -33.56
N THR A 3 -26.56 31.32 -34.10
CA THR A 3 -27.19 30.00 -33.95
C THR A 3 -26.69 28.94 -34.94
N ALA A 4 -26.06 29.32 -36.06
CA ALA A 4 -25.61 28.38 -37.08
C ALA A 4 -24.25 27.70 -36.78
N VAL A 5 -23.50 28.20 -35.79
CA VAL A 5 -22.20 27.61 -35.40
C VAL A 5 -22.38 26.43 -34.43
N PHE A 6 -23.46 26.41 -33.65
CA PHE A 6 -23.74 25.32 -32.70
C PHE A 6 -24.33 24.06 -33.35
N ASP A 7 -24.82 24.14 -34.59
CA ASP A 7 -25.50 23.02 -35.25
C ASP A 7 -24.54 22.09 -36.02
N ARG A 8 -23.28 22.50 -36.25
CA ARG A 8 -22.27 21.66 -36.93
C ARG A 8 -21.64 20.58 -36.04
N ALA A 9 -21.90 20.59 -34.74
CA ALA A 9 -21.29 19.66 -33.78
C ALA A 9 -22.12 18.39 -33.48
N ARG A 10 -23.35 18.27 -34.00
CA ARG A 10 -24.19 17.06 -33.84
C ARG A 10 -24.07 16.08 -35.00
N ARG A 11 -22.85 15.85 -35.51
CA ARG A 11 -22.62 14.68 -36.34
C ARG A 11 -22.69 13.46 -35.44
N VAL A 12 -23.82 12.76 -35.52
CA VAL A 12 -23.97 11.43 -34.93
C VAL A 12 -22.82 10.56 -35.49
N PRO A 13 -21.94 10.02 -34.64
CA PRO A 13 -20.80 9.23 -35.11
C PRO A 13 -21.28 8.06 -35.98
N GLY A 14 -20.58 7.82 -37.09
CA GLY A 14 -20.95 6.80 -38.07
C GLY A 14 -20.97 5.40 -37.46
N SER A 15 -21.70 4.45 -38.06
CA SER A 15 -21.84 3.07 -37.53
C SER A 15 -20.50 2.36 -37.24
N ARG A 16 -19.42 2.71 -37.95
CA ARG A 16 -18.04 2.20 -37.70
C ARG A 16 -17.43 2.72 -36.39
N GLU A 17 -17.65 3.98 -36.03
CA GLU A 17 -17.16 4.56 -34.77
C GLU A 17 -17.88 3.93 -33.56
N ARG A 18 -19.19 3.65 -33.70
CA ARG A 18 -19.97 2.91 -32.69
C ARG A 18 -19.52 1.47 -32.49
N ALA A 19 -19.09 0.80 -33.57
CA ALA A 19 -18.57 -0.57 -33.49
C ALA A 19 -17.21 -0.61 -32.78
N GLY A 20 -16.33 0.37 -33.03
CA GLY A 20 -15.06 0.53 -32.33
C GLY A 20 -15.25 0.79 -30.83
N ASP A 21 -16.14 1.72 -30.48
CA ASP A 21 -16.48 2.02 -29.09
C ASP A 21 -17.09 0.81 -28.35
N LEU A 22 -17.92 0.02 -29.05
CA LEU A 22 -18.51 -1.20 -28.50
C LEU A 22 -17.44 -2.29 -28.29
N LEU A 23 -16.57 -2.53 -29.26
CA LEU A 23 -15.46 -3.48 -29.15
C LEU A 23 -14.53 -3.10 -28.00
N PHE A 24 -14.14 -1.83 -27.90
CA PHE A 24 -13.32 -1.32 -26.81
C PHE A 24 -13.98 -1.53 -25.44
N ARG A 25 -15.26 -1.15 -25.30
CA ARG A 25 -16.02 -1.35 -24.05
C ARG A 25 -16.17 -2.83 -23.69
N LEU A 26 -16.47 -3.71 -24.65
CA LEU A 26 -16.57 -5.15 -24.44
C LEU A 26 -15.23 -5.77 -24.03
N THR A 27 -14.12 -5.28 -24.60
CA THR A 27 -12.78 -5.78 -24.28
C THR A 27 -12.38 -5.38 -22.86
N ILE A 28 -12.56 -4.11 -22.49
CA ILE A 28 -12.26 -3.63 -21.13
C ILE A 28 -13.16 -4.29 -20.09
N SER A 29 -14.47 -4.36 -20.35
CA SER A 29 -15.40 -5.03 -19.43
C SER A 29 -15.15 -6.54 -19.34
N GLY A 30 -14.74 -7.18 -20.44
CA GLY A 30 -14.31 -8.58 -20.45
C GLY A 30 -13.07 -8.80 -19.59
N VAL A 31 -12.03 -7.98 -19.74
CA VAL A 31 -10.80 -8.07 -18.93
C VAL A 31 -11.10 -7.79 -17.46
N ALA A 32 -11.87 -6.74 -17.15
CA ALA A 32 -12.30 -6.45 -15.78
C ALA A 32 -13.11 -7.62 -15.18
N GLY A 33 -14.00 -8.22 -15.97
CA GLY A 33 -14.75 -9.42 -15.60
C GLY A 33 -13.85 -10.60 -15.29
N ILE A 34 -12.85 -10.87 -16.13
CA ILE A 34 -11.86 -11.94 -15.90
C ILE A 34 -11.09 -11.72 -14.60
N ILE A 35 -10.65 -10.50 -14.30
CA ILE A 35 -9.94 -10.18 -13.06
C ILE A 35 -10.83 -10.46 -11.84
N LEU A 36 -12.10 -10.01 -11.88
CA LEU A 36 -13.06 -10.25 -10.80
C LEU A 36 -13.39 -11.73 -10.64
N LEU A 37 -13.53 -12.47 -11.74
CA LEU A 37 -13.75 -13.92 -11.73
C LEU A 37 -12.55 -14.67 -11.17
N ALA A 38 -11.32 -14.28 -11.53
CA ALA A 38 -10.10 -14.86 -10.99
C ALA A 38 -9.98 -14.61 -9.48
N ALA A 39 -10.26 -13.38 -9.03
CA ALA A 39 -10.30 -13.05 -7.60
C ALA A 39 -11.36 -13.86 -6.85
N GLY A 40 -12.56 -13.99 -7.43
CA GLY A 40 -13.65 -14.81 -6.87
C GLY A 40 -13.30 -16.30 -6.83
N ALA A 41 -12.64 -16.82 -7.86
CA ALA A 41 -12.18 -18.21 -7.92
C ALA A 41 -11.10 -18.49 -6.87
N LEU A 42 -10.16 -17.56 -6.68
CA LEU A 42 -9.17 -17.64 -5.60
C LEU A 42 -9.85 -17.64 -4.23
N ALA A 43 -10.77 -16.71 -3.98
CA ALA A 43 -11.52 -16.67 -2.72
C ALA A 43 -12.31 -17.97 -2.48
N TRP A 44 -12.94 -18.51 -3.52
CA TRP A 44 -13.65 -19.78 -3.46
C TRP A 44 -12.71 -20.96 -3.16
N GLN A 45 -11.55 -21.01 -3.82
CA GLN A 45 -10.56 -22.05 -3.60
C GLN A 45 -10.02 -22.01 -2.16
N LEU A 46 -9.67 -20.82 -1.66
CA LEU A 46 -9.23 -20.62 -0.29
C LEU A 46 -10.30 -21.07 0.71
N ALA A 47 -11.57 -20.74 0.47
CA ALA A 47 -12.68 -21.16 1.33
C ALA A 47 -12.86 -22.68 1.36
N ARG A 48 -12.75 -23.33 0.19
CA ARG A 48 -12.87 -24.78 0.05
C ARG A 48 -11.74 -25.53 0.74
N GLU A 49 -10.50 -25.06 0.60
CA GLU A 49 -9.33 -25.67 1.25
C GLU A 49 -9.38 -25.47 2.77
N SER A 50 -9.79 -24.27 3.21
CA SER A 50 -9.95 -23.96 4.65
C SER A 50 -11.02 -24.83 5.32
N ALA A 51 -12.02 -25.33 4.57
CA ALA A 51 -13.10 -26.16 5.09
C ALA A 51 -12.61 -27.44 5.80
N SER A 52 -11.47 -27.99 5.38
CA SER A 52 -10.86 -29.16 6.05
C SER A 52 -10.42 -28.82 7.48
N THR A 53 -9.81 -27.65 7.68
CA THR A 53 -9.34 -27.16 8.99
C THR A 53 -10.50 -26.98 9.96
N TRP A 54 -11.61 -26.39 9.49
CA TRP A 54 -12.81 -26.20 10.32
C TRP A 54 -13.43 -27.52 10.79
N LYS A 55 -13.39 -28.57 9.95
CA LYS A 55 -13.91 -29.90 10.30
C LYS A 55 -13.03 -30.62 11.32
N SER A 56 -11.71 -30.44 11.25
CA SER A 56 -10.77 -31.12 12.15
C SER A 56 -10.60 -30.41 13.50
N PHE A 57 -10.63 -29.07 13.55
CA PHE A 57 -10.30 -28.29 14.75
C PHE A 57 -11.46 -27.44 15.31
N GLY A 58 -12.56 -27.31 14.57
CA GLY A 58 -13.73 -26.53 15.00
C GLY A 58 -13.43 -25.03 15.22
N LEU A 59 -14.32 -24.35 15.94
CA LEU A 59 -14.16 -22.91 16.26
C LEU A 59 -13.06 -22.64 17.31
N ALA A 60 -12.67 -23.66 18.08
CA ALA A 60 -11.61 -23.53 19.10
C ALA A 60 -10.26 -23.16 18.47
N PHE A 61 -10.01 -23.58 17.23
CA PHE A 61 -8.86 -23.22 16.40
C PHE A 61 -8.51 -21.73 16.41
N LEU A 62 -9.52 -20.85 16.48
CA LEU A 62 -9.35 -19.40 16.48
C LEU A 62 -8.74 -18.83 17.76
N TRP A 63 -8.96 -19.50 18.90
CA TRP A 63 -8.49 -19.07 20.23
C TRP A 63 -7.34 -19.93 20.78
N THR A 64 -7.01 -21.04 20.12
CA THR A 64 -5.88 -21.88 20.48
C THR A 64 -4.56 -21.16 20.20
N SER A 65 -3.73 -20.99 21.24
CA SER A 65 -2.39 -20.41 21.15
C SER A 65 -1.28 -21.45 20.95
N THR A 66 -1.57 -22.72 21.18
CA THR A 66 -0.62 -23.82 21.01
C THR A 66 -0.51 -24.19 19.54
N TRP A 67 0.70 -24.06 19.01
CA TRP A 67 1.08 -24.59 17.70
C TRP A 67 2.08 -25.73 17.92
N ASP A 68 1.60 -26.96 17.85
CA ASP A 68 2.39 -28.18 17.99
C ASP A 68 2.13 -29.11 16.79
N PRO A 69 3.00 -29.05 15.76
CA PRO A 69 2.92 -29.94 14.60
C PRO A 69 3.19 -31.41 14.90
N VAL A 70 3.81 -31.74 16.05
CA VAL A 70 4.13 -33.11 16.43
C VAL A 70 2.91 -33.79 17.05
N SER A 71 2.11 -33.04 17.81
CA SER A 71 0.89 -33.52 18.45
C SER A 71 -0.39 -33.26 17.65
N ASP A 72 -0.27 -32.83 16.38
CA ASP A 72 -1.37 -32.40 15.51
C ASP A 72 -2.29 -31.33 16.16
N VAL A 73 -1.75 -30.47 17.02
CA VAL A 73 -2.48 -29.36 17.64
C VAL A 73 -2.11 -28.06 16.94
N PHE A 74 -3.03 -27.52 16.14
CA PHE A 74 -2.81 -26.28 15.41
C PHE A 74 -3.71 -25.18 15.96
N GLY A 75 -3.10 -24.03 16.27
CA GLY A 75 -3.78 -22.82 16.71
C GLY A 75 -3.40 -21.61 15.86
N VAL A 76 -4.37 -20.83 15.39
CA VAL A 76 -4.10 -19.70 14.48
C VAL A 76 -3.76 -18.40 15.21
N LEU A 77 -4.06 -18.32 16.51
CA LEU A 77 -3.96 -17.09 17.29
C LEU A 77 -2.55 -16.45 17.24
N PRO A 78 -1.44 -17.21 17.33
CA PRO A 78 -0.09 -16.63 17.24
C PRO A 78 0.19 -15.97 15.88
N PHE A 79 -0.35 -16.53 14.78
CA PHE A 79 -0.20 -15.96 13.44
C PHE A 79 -1.03 -14.69 13.26
N LEU A 80 -2.30 -14.70 13.69
CA LEU A 80 -3.14 -13.51 13.66
C LEU A 80 -2.54 -12.39 14.49
N TYR A 81 -2.09 -12.71 15.71
CA TYR A 81 -1.44 -11.74 16.59
C TYR A 81 -0.13 -11.22 16.00
N GLY A 82 0.73 -12.11 15.52
CA GLY A 82 2.02 -11.76 14.91
C GLY A 82 1.86 -10.83 13.72
N THR A 83 0.95 -11.13 12.80
CA THR A 83 0.66 -10.30 11.63
C THR A 83 0.03 -8.96 12.03
N ALA A 84 -0.93 -8.94 12.97
CA ALA A 84 -1.57 -7.70 13.40
C ALA A 84 -0.57 -6.74 14.08
N VAL A 85 0.23 -7.26 15.02
CA VAL A 85 1.21 -6.44 15.76
C VAL A 85 2.34 -5.97 14.85
N SER A 86 2.90 -6.84 14.01
CA SER A 86 3.97 -6.45 13.09
C SER A 86 3.50 -5.43 12.05
N SER A 87 2.30 -5.58 11.51
CA SER A 87 1.70 -4.61 10.57
C SER A 87 1.41 -3.27 11.26
N LEU A 88 0.94 -3.30 12.51
CA LEU A 88 0.72 -2.09 13.28
C LEU A 88 2.04 -1.34 13.54
N LEU A 89 3.08 -2.05 13.99
CA LEU A 89 4.41 -1.47 14.18
C LEU A 89 4.97 -0.89 12.87
N ALA A 90 4.78 -1.61 11.76
CA ALA A 90 5.20 -1.16 10.44
C ALA A 90 4.53 0.17 10.06
N LEU A 91 3.21 0.27 10.23
CA LEU A 91 2.46 1.48 9.92
C LEU A 91 2.80 2.65 10.85
N LEU A 92 2.97 2.39 12.16
CA LEU A 92 3.37 3.42 13.13
C LEU A 92 4.67 4.11 12.73
N ILE A 93 5.57 3.38 12.07
CA ILE A 93 6.86 3.90 11.60
C ILE A 93 6.73 4.46 10.18
N ALA A 94 6.15 3.69 9.25
CA ALA A 94 6.14 4.02 7.83
C ALA A 94 5.18 5.16 7.47
N VAL A 95 4.06 5.33 8.19
CA VAL A 95 3.09 6.40 7.93
C VAL A 95 3.71 7.78 8.16
N PRO A 96 4.25 8.12 9.35
CA PRO A 96 4.83 9.44 9.56
C PRO A 96 6.04 9.71 8.66
N LEU A 97 6.90 8.70 8.46
CA LEU A 97 8.07 8.82 7.58
C LEU A 97 7.67 9.00 6.11
N GLY A 98 6.72 8.21 5.61
CA GLY A 98 6.30 8.23 4.21
C GLY A 98 5.50 9.47 3.86
N VAL A 99 4.58 9.89 4.73
CA VAL A 99 3.85 11.15 4.55
C VAL A 99 4.79 12.34 4.66
N GLY A 100 5.72 12.33 5.63
CA GLY A 100 6.74 13.37 5.78
C GLY A 100 7.66 13.48 4.57
N ALA A 101 8.15 12.35 4.06
CA ALA A 101 8.97 12.28 2.85
C ALA A 101 8.19 12.79 1.62
N ALA A 102 6.93 12.39 1.47
CA ALA A 102 6.08 12.85 0.38
C ALA A 102 5.88 14.38 0.41
N ILE A 103 5.57 14.95 1.58
CA ILE A 103 5.45 16.41 1.76
C ILE A 103 6.76 17.09 1.37
N PHE A 104 7.90 16.61 1.87
CA PHE A 104 9.21 17.16 1.55
C PHE A 104 9.48 17.15 0.03
N LEU A 105 9.24 16.00 -0.62
CA LEU A 105 9.46 15.83 -2.06
C LEU A 105 8.52 16.68 -2.91
N THR A 106 7.32 17.01 -2.42
CA THR A 106 6.35 17.84 -3.15
C THR A 106 6.51 19.34 -2.93
N GLU A 107 6.82 19.79 -1.71
CA GLU A 107 6.65 21.20 -1.31
C GLU A 107 7.96 21.88 -0.93
N LEU A 108 9.00 21.11 -0.57
CA LEU A 108 10.27 21.65 -0.09
C LEU A 108 11.45 21.36 -1.05
N ALA A 109 11.48 20.17 -1.65
CA ALA A 109 12.59 19.72 -2.46
C ALA A 109 12.63 20.41 -3.85
N PRO A 110 13.83 20.75 -4.36
CA PRO A 110 13.97 21.19 -5.74
C PRO A 110 13.63 20.05 -6.70
N LYS A 111 13.02 20.37 -7.86
CA LYS A 111 12.48 19.38 -8.81
C LYS A 111 13.44 18.21 -9.12
N ARG A 112 14.71 18.52 -9.43
CA ARG A 112 15.73 17.49 -9.73
C ARG A 112 15.96 16.52 -8.58
N LEU A 113 16.05 17.03 -7.34
CA LEU A 113 16.24 16.18 -6.16
C LEU A 113 15.00 15.34 -5.90
N ALA A 114 13.80 15.93 -6.04
CA ALA A 114 12.56 15.21 -5.88
C ALA A 114 12.44 14.03 -6.85
N ASP A 115 12.81 14.25 -8.12
CA ASP A 115 12.75 13.22 -9.16
C ASP A 115 13.80 12.11 -8.91
N ILE A 116 15.03 12.45 -8.53
CA ILE A 116 16.08 11.47 -8.19
C ILE A 116 15.69 10.63 -6.97
N LEU A 117 15.20 11.28 -5.90
CA LEU A 117 14.78 10.57 -4.69
C LEU A 117 13.56 9.69 -4.96
N MET A 118 12.61 10.16 -5.78
CA MET A 118 11.47 9.33 -6.16
C MET A 118 11.89 8.10 -6.96
N PHE A 119 12.79 8.26 -7.92
CA PHE A 119 13.35 7.12 -8.63
C PHE A 119 13.99 6.11 -7.66
N ALA A 120 14.76 6.57 -6.67
CA ALA A 120 15.34 5.69 -5.66
C ALA A 120 14.27 4.98 -4.79
N ILE A 121 13.19 5.66 -4.43
CA ILE A 121 12.07 5.11 -3.65
C ILE A 121 11.30 4.07 -4.49
N GLU A 122 11.09 4.31 -5.77
CA GLU A 122 10.44 3.36 -6.69
C GLU A 122 11.31 2.13 -6.95
N LEU A 123 12.63 2.32 -7.08
CA LEU A 123 13.58 1.21 -7.14
C LEU A 123 13.54 0.38 -5.85
N LEU A 124 13.39 1.04 -4.70
CA LEU A 124 13.26 0.32 -3.44
C LEU A 124 11.99 -0.54 -3.40
N ALA A 125 10.87 -0.04 -3.95
CA ALA A 125 9.63 -0.80 -4.05
C ALA A 125 9.75 -2.03 -4.97
N ALA A 126 10.70 -2.01 -5.91
CA ALA A 126 10.95 -3.12 -6.84
C ALA A 126 11.76 -4.27 -6.22
N VAL A 127 12.31 -4.10 -5.02
CA VAL A 127 13.09 -5.15 -4.35
C VAL A 127 12.17 -6.32 -3.98
N PRO A 128 12.50 -7.55 -4.40
CA PRO A 128 11.76 -8.75 -4.00
C PRO A 128 11.68 -8.92 -2.49
N SER A 129 10.50 -9.30 -1.97
CA SER A 129 10.24 -9.45 -0.53
C SER A 129 11.17 -10.46 0.15
N VAL A 130 11.51 -11.55 -0.54
CA VAL A 130 12.43 -12.59 -0.06
C VAL A 130 13.81 -12.02 0.25
N ILE A 131 14.30 -11.09 -0.59
CA ILE A 131 15.61 -10.45 -0.38
C ILE A 131 15.57 -9.59 0.89
N LEU A 132 14.49 -8.84 1.11
CA LEU A 132 14.32 -8.03 2.32
C LEU A 132 14.21 -8.90 3.59
N GLY A 133 13.51 -10.03 3.51
CA GLY A 133 13.45 -11.00 4.61
C GLY A 133 14.83 -11.59 4.94
N LEU A 134 15.60 -11.96 3.92
CA LEU A 134 16.96 -12.49 4.09
C LEU A 134 17.93 -11.43 4.63
N MET A 135 17.82 -10.18 4.15
CA MET A 135 18.54 -9.03 4.68
C MET A 135 18.17 -8.80 6.16
N GLY A 136 16.92 -9.04 6.52
CA GLY A 136 16.46 -9.06 7.90
C GLY A 136 17.30 -9.98 8.78
N ILE A 137 17.50 -11.22 8.35
CA ILE A 137 18.30 -12.21 9.09
C ILE A 137 19.78 -11.82 9.14
N PHE A 138 20.37 -11.40 8.03
CA PHE A 138 21.84 -11.20 7.97
C PHE A 138 22.31 -9.83 8.45
N ILE A 139 21.46 -8.81 8.38
CA ILE A 139 21.83 -7.43 8.72
C ILE A 139 21.05 -6.97 9.95
N LEU A 140 19.72 -7.07 9.90
CA LEU A 140 18.89 -6.46 10.94
C LEU A 140 18.93 -7.25 12.26
N VAL A 141 18.87 -8.58 12.24
CA VAL A 141 18.94 -9.42 13.44
C VAL A 141 20.27 -9.22 14.20
N PRO A 142 21.46 -9.28 13.57
CA PRO A 142 22.72 -8.94 14.24
C PRO A 142 22.74 -7.50 14.75
N GLY A 143 22.21 -6.54 13.98
CA GLY A 143 22.09 -5.15 14.42
C GLY A 143 21.23 -4.99 15.67
N MET A 144 20.08 -5.66 15.72
CA MET A 144 19.20 -5.66 16.89
C MET A 144 19.86 -6.31 18.11
N ARG A 145 20.67 -7.37 17.91
CA ARG A 145 21.48 -7.97 18.99
C ARG A 145 22.51 -6.98 19.54
N ALA A 146 23.18 -6.23 18.67
CA ALA A 146 24.12 -5.19 19.08
C ALA A 146 23.44 -4.05 19.87
N LEU A 147 22.17 -3.78 19.59
CA LEU A 147 21.33 -2.81 20.32
C LEU A 147 20.75 -3.35 21.64
N GLY A 148 21.06 -4.60 22.02
CA GLY A 148 20.64 -5.21 23.28
C GLY A 148 19.41 -6.12 23.19
N ALA A 149 18.91 -6.45 22.00
CA ALA A 149 17.83 -7.43 21.84
C ALA A 149 18.38 -8.86 22.00
N PRO A 150 17.91 -9.68 22.98
CA PRO A 150 18.52 -10.97 23.31
C PRO A 150 18.63 -11.96 22.14
N TYR A 151 17.60 -12.02 21.30
CA TYR A 151 17.54 -12.93 20.15
C TYR A 151 17.74 -12.23 18.81
N GLY A 152 17.56 -10.91 18.75
CA GLY A 152 17.52 -10.09 17.52
C GLY A 152 16.33 -10.37 16.59
N VAL A 153 15.75 -11.55 16.69
CA VAL A 153 14.50 -12.03 16.06
C VAL A 153 13.32 -11.59 16.93
N GLY A 154 12.21 -11.16 16.34
CA GLY A 154 11.02 -10.73 17.08
C GLY A 154 10.11 -9.75 16.33
N MET A 155 8.99 -9.39 16.96
CA MET A 155 7.94 -8.55 16.36
C MET A 155 8.43 -7.16 15.93
N LEU A 156 9.35 -6.57 16.69
CA LEU A 156 9.95 -5.28 16.34
C LEU A 156 10.81 -5.37 15.08
N THR A 157 11.67 -6.40 15.00
CA THR A 157 12.53 -6.66 13.84
C THR A 157 11.70 -6.91 12.59
N ALA A 158 10.65 -7.73 12.70
CA ALA A 158 9.69 -7.94 11.62
C ALA A 158 8.96 -6.64 11.22
N GLY A 159 8.49 -5.87 12.20
CA GLY A 159 7.84 -4.57 11.97
C GLY A 159 8.74 -3.56 11.27
N LEU A 160 10.05 -3.55 11.54
CA LEU A 160 11.03 -2.68 10.88
C LEU A 160 11.25 -3.06 9.41
N ILE A 161 11.33 -4.36 9.09
CA ILE A 161 11.45 -4.83 7.71
C ILE A 161 10.19 -4.47 6.92
N LEU A 162 9.02 -4.73 7.50
CA LEU A 162 7.74 -4.36 6.92
C LEU A 162 7.62 -2.84 6.74
N ALA A 163 8.08 -2.04 7.71
CA ALA A 163 8.08 -0.59 7.61
C ALA A 163 8.89 -0.13 6.40
N PHE A 164 10.12 -0.64 6.24
CA PHE A 164 10.98 -0.33 5.10
C PHE A 164 10.34 -0.70 3.76
N MET A 165 9.63 -1.83 3.73
CA MET A 165 8.98 -2.33 2.54
C MET A 165 7.71 -1.57 2.15
N VAL A 166 6.94 -1.09 3.13
CA VAL A 166 5.67 -0.39 2.93
C VAL A 166 5.87 1.13 2.78
N LEU A 167 6.96 1.67 3.31
CA LEU A 167 7.37 3.07 3.16
C LEU A 167 7.30 3.61 1.72
N PRO A 168 7.84 2.94 0.68
CA PRO A 168 7.76 3.46 -0.68
C PRO A 168 6.31 3.56 -1.19
N TYR A 169 5.43 2.63 -0.82
CA TYR A 169 4.01 2.69 -1.20
C TYR A 169 3.33 3.94 -0.63
N ILE A 170 3.52 4.20 0.67
CA ILE A 170 2.95 5.38 1.33
C ILE A 170 3.50 6.65 0.70
N THR A 171 4.81 6.70 0.46
CA THR A 171 5.50 7.89 -0.05
C THR A 171 5.06 8.22 -1.49
N THR A 172 5.08 7.24 -2.39
CA THR A 172 4.73 7.43 -3.81
C THR A 172 3.29 7.88 -3.95
N ILE A 173 2.34 7.18 -3.31
CA ILE A 173 0.91 7.50 -3.45
C ILE A 173 0.58 8.82 -2.77
N THR A 174 1.13 9.09 -1.58
CA THR A 174 0.91 10.37 -0.91
C THR A 174 1.43 11.52 -1.76
N ARG A 175 2.60 11.37 -2.39
CA ARG A 175 3.18 12.37 -3.30
C ARG A 175 2.27 12.60 -4.51
N GLU A 176 1.79 11.54 -5.16
CA GLU A 176 0.88 11.64 -6.29
C GLU A 176 -0.37 12.44 -5.93
N VAL A 177 -1.00 12.13 -4.79
CA VAL A 177 -2.17 12.84 -4.29
C VAL A 177 -1.84 14.31 -4.01
N LEU A 178 -0.73 14.60 -3.34
CA LEU A 178 -0.31 15.99 -3.05
C LEU A 178 -0.04 16.82 -4.30
N LEU A 179 0.41 16.20 -5.40
CA LEU A 179 0.62 16.86 -6.68
C LEU A 179 -0.69 17.22 -7.39
N THR A 180 -1.81 16.57 -7.04
CA THR A 180 -3.14 16.91 -7.59
C THR A 180 -3.76 18.15 -6.96
N VAL A 181 -3.19 18.67 -5.86
CA VAL A 181 -3.71 19.86 -5.16
C VAL A 181 -3.66 21.06 -6.11
N PRO A 182 -4.80 21.74 -6.38
CA PRO A 182 -4.85 22.87 -7.30
C PRO A 182 -3.89 24.00 -6.89
N ARG A 183 -3.02 24.42 -7.82
CA ARG A 183 -2.08 25.52 -7.60
C ARG A 183 -2.73 26.85 -7.18
N PRO A 184 -3.92 27.24 -7.72
CA PRO A 184 -4.54 28.50 -7.31
C PRO A 184 -4.84 28.59 -5.82
N LEU A 185 -5.17 27.46 -5.17
CA LEU A 185 -5.41 27.43 -3.72
C LEU A 185 -4.12 27.68 -2.92
N LYS A 186 -3.00 27.15 -3.41
CA LYS A 186 -1.68 27.38 -2.79
C LYS A 186 -1.22 28.82 -3.01
N GLU A 187 -1.34 29.33 -4.24
CA GLU A 187 -0.96 30.70 -4.62
C GLU A 187 -1.80 31.74 -3.86
N ALA A 188 -3.10 31.50 -3.65
CA ALA A 188 -3.96 32.36 -2.85
C ALA A 188 -3.50 32.45 -1.39
N MET A 189 -3.13 31.32 -0.78
CA MET A 189 -2.59 31.33 0.59
C MET A 189 -1.24 32.05 0.67
N TYR A 190 -0.36 31.84 -0.32
CA TYR A 190 0.89 32.60 -0.39
C TYR A 190 0.64 34.11 -0.54
N ALA A 191 -0.39 34.52 -1.29
CA ALA A 191 -0.78 35.92 -1.44
C ALA A 191 -1.31 36.54 -0.13
N LEU A 192 -1.84 35.73 0.79
CA LEU A 192 -2.22 36.14 2.15
C LEU A 192 -1.02 36.23 3.10
N GLY A 193 0.20 36.01 2.62
CA GLY A 193 1.42 36.05 3.43
C GLY A 193 1.70 34.76 4.20
N ALA A 194 1.01 33.65 3.88
CA ALA A 194 1.23 32.37 4.56
C ALA A 194 2.60 31.77 4.22
N THR A 195 3.22 31.15 5.22
CA THR A 195 4.45 30.36 5.09
C THR A 195 4.19 29.03 4.40
N ARG A 196 5.25 28.39 3.88
CA ARG A 196 5.16 27.06 3.25
C ARG A 196 4.50 26.02 4.14
N TRP A 197 4.80 26.05 5.44
CA TRP A 197 4.23 25.11 6.40
C TRP A 197 2.74 25.35 6.66
N GLU A 198 2.32 26.61 6.69
CA GLU A 198 0.91 26.98 6.81
C GLU A 198 0.12 26.58 5.55
N VAL A 199 0.72 26.70 4.35
CA VAL A 199 0.11 26.19 3.11
C VAL A 199 -0.02 24.67 3.16
N VAL A 200 1.01 23.95 3.61
CA VAL A 200 0.97 22.49 3.73
C VAL A 200 -0.11 22.05 4.72
N ARG A 201 -0.15 22.62 5.93
CA ARG A 201 -1.14 22.26 6.95
C ARG A 201 -2.55 22.74 6.62
N GLY A 202 -2.69 23.92 6.00
CA GLY A 202 -3.97 24.58 5.77
C GLY A 202 -4.65 24.19 4.44
N VAL A 203 -3.88 23.78 3.43
CA VAL A 203 -4.42 23.46 2.08
C VAL A 203 -4.02 22.07 1.63
N SER A 204 -2.72 21.78 1.54
CA SER A 204 -2.25 20.55 0.89
C SER A 204 -2.67 19.29 1.66
N LEU A 205 -2.46 19.25 2.98
CA LEU A 205 -2.82 18.10 3.82
C LEU A 205 -4.34 17.86 3.91
N PRO A 206 -5.19 18.87 4.18
CA PRO A 206 -6.64 18.68 4.20
C PRO A 206 -7.20 18.23 2.85
N PHE A 207 -6.64 18.74 1.75
CA PHE A 207 -7.06 18.33 0.40
C PHE A 207 -6.64 16.88 0.10
N ALA A 208 -5.43 16.49 0.48
CA ALA A 208 -4.88 15.15 0.23
C ALA A 208 -5.34 14.08 1.24
N ARG A 209 -6.08 14.43 2.30
CA ARG A 209 -6.39 13.52 3.43
C ARG A 209 -7.00 12.19 3.01
N SER A 210 -7.93 12.18 2.05
CA SER A 210 -8.60 10.96 1.60
C SER A 210 -7.65 10.07 0.81
N GLY A 211 -6.77 10.66 0.00
CA GLY A 211 -5.74 9.93 -0.73
C GLY A 211 -4.64 9.40 0.17
N ILE A 212 -4.25 10.15 1.22
CA ILE A 212 -3.30 9.67 2.25
C ILE A 212 -3.89 8.47 2.99
N VAL A 213 -5.15 8.57 3.42
CA VAL A 213 -5.83 7.43 4.06
C VAL A 213 -5.89 6.23 3.11
N GLY A 214 -6.19 6.44 1.83
CA GLY A 214 -6.13 5.39 0.80
C GLY A 214 -4.74 4.76 0.65
N ALA A 215 -3.68 5.57 0.67
CA ALA A 215 -2.29 5.11 0.65
C ALA A 215 -1.98 4.21 1.86
N VAL A 216 -2.43 4.60 3.06
CA VAL A 216 -2.25 3.83 4.29
C VAL A 216 -3.01 2.50 4.24
N PHE A 217 -4.24 2.48 3.70
CA PHE A 217 -4.99 1.23 3.52
C PHE A 217 -4.33 0.29 2.51
N LEU A 218 -3.80 0.81 1.41
CA LEU A 218 -3.07 -0.01 0.44
C LEU A 218 -1.78 -0.57 1.06
N ALA A 219 -1.07 0.26 1.82
CA ALA A 219 0.10 -0.10 2.60
C ALA A 219 -0.19 -1.22 3.62
N LEU A 220 -1.32 -1.11 4.35
CA LEU A 220 -1.78 -2.16 5.26
C LEU A 220 -2.05 -3.46 4.51
N GLY A 221 -2.79 -3.40 3.40
CA GLY A 221 -3.08 -4.57 2.56
C GLY A 221 -1.82 -5.26 2.08
N ARG A 222 -0.79 -4.48 1.74
CA ARG A 222 0.54 -5.02 1.42
C ARG A 222 1.19 -5.68 2.63
N ALA A 223 1.31 -4.99 3.76
CA ALA A 223 1.92 -5.52 4.99
C ALA A 223 1.29 -6.87 5.43
N LEU A 224 -0.04 -6.98 5.34
CA LEU A 224 -0.76 -8.23 5.64
C LEU A 224 -0.40 -9.38 4.68
N GLY A 225 -0.04 -9.05 3.44
CA GLY A 225 0.35 -10.00 2.40
C GLY A 225 1.84 -10.39 2.39
N GLU A 226 2.70 -9.73 3.16
CA GLU A 226 4.16 -9.97 3.20
C GLU A 226 4.57 -11.17 4.06
N THR A 227 3.74 -12.21 4.10
CA THR A 227 3.88 -13.37 4.99
C THR A 227 5.26 -14.03 4.94
N MET A 228 5.90 -14.09 3.77
CA MET A 228 7.24 -14.68 3.59
C MET A 228 8.35 -13.93 4.35
N ALA A 229 8.35 -12.60 4.34
CA ALA A 229 9.38 -11.81 5.01
C ALA A 229 9.24 -11.93 6.53
N VAL A 230 8.00 -12.01 7.02
CA VAL A 230 7.68 -12.13 8.44
C VAL A 230 8.05 -13.51 8.98
N THR A 231 7.77 -14.58 8.24
CA THR A 231 8.11 -15.95 8.67
C THR A 231 9.60 -16.16 8.89
N PHE A 232 10.46 -15.51 8.08
CA PHE A 232 11.91 -15.61 8.24
C PHE A 232 12.45 -14.95 9.51
N VAL A 233 11.69 -14.04 10.12
CA VAL A 233 12.18 -13.16 11.20
C VAL A 233 11.35 -13.24 12.48
N ILE A 234 10.19 -13.89 12.45
CA ILE A 234 9.41 -14.19 13.66
C ILE A 234 9.70 -15.61 14.17
N GLY A 235 10.05 -16.55 13.27
CA GLY A 235 10.27 -17.96 13.61
C GLY A 235 8.98 -18.75 13.51
#